data_AF-A0AB34GB06-F1
#
_entry.id   AF-A0AB34GB06-F1
#
_cell.length_a   1.000
_cell.length_b   1.000
_cell.length_c   1.000
_cell.angle_alpha   90.00
_cell.angle_beta   90.00
_cell.angle_gamma   90.00
#
_symmetry.space_group_name_H-M   'P 1'
#
loop_
_entity.id
_entity.type
_entity.pdbx_description
1 polymer ?
#
loop_
_entity_poly.entity_id
_entity_poly.type
_entity_poly.pdbx_seq_one_letter_code
_entity_poly.pdbx_strand_id
1 'polypeptide(L)'
;MNASPAFELFSLFEGEKKIKAPDACLFTSNKEDHALGNIIRSQLLKAPQVLFADYKVPHALQHKTLIHLLRELALLEERVRLAIKDKQEGIE
;
A
#
# COMPACT_ATOMS: atom_id res chain seq x y z
N MET A 1 1.59 -10.47 -30.90
CA MET A 1 0.69 -10.18 -29.76
C MET A 1 1.54 -9.54 -28.67
N ASN A 2 1.20 -8.33 -28.20
CA ASN A 2 2.01 -7.57 -27.23
C ASN A 2 1.40 -7.60 -25.80
N ALA A 3 0.72 -8.69 -25.44
CA ALA A 3 0.13 -8.83 -24.12
C ALA A 3 1.21 -9.21 -23.10
N SER A 4 1.23 -8.53 -21.95
CA SER A 4 2.07 -8.92 -20.82
C SER A 4 1.57 -10.26 -20.24
N PRO A 5 2.48 -11.15 -19.81
CA PRO A 5 2.13 -12.39 -19.13
C PRO A 5 1.35 -12.17 -17.82
N ALA A 6 0.41 -13.07 -17.51
CA ALA A 6 -0.44 -12.94 -16.32
C ALA A 6 0.31 -13.03 -14.99
N PHE A 7 1.47 -13.69 -14.93
CA PHE A 7 2.26 -13.79 -13.69
C PHE A 7 2.87 -12.44 -13.29
N GLU A 8 3.07 -11.53 -14.24
CA GLU A 8 3.63 -10.19 -13.95
C GLU A 8 2.69 -9.34 -13.10
N LEU A 9 1.44 -9.75 -12.89
CA LEU A 9 0.46 -9.01 -12.10
C LEU A 9 0.75 -9.14 -10.59
N PHE A 10 1.25 -10.29 -10.14
CA PHE A 10 1.46 -10.61 -8.72
C PHE A 10 2.90 -11.01 -8.37
N SER A 11 3.70 -11.48 -9.33
CA SER A 11 5.10 -11.83 -9.11
C SER A 11 5.98 -10.59 -9.04
N LEU A 12 6.77 -10.50 -7.97
CA LEU A 12 7.86 -9.53 -7.88
C LEU A 12 9.06 -10.03 -8.66
N PHE A 13 9.65 -9.17 -9.47
CA PHE A 13 10.89 -9.48 -10.16
C PHE A 13 12.11 -9.26 -9.26
N GLU A 14 13.23 -9.85 -9.64
CA GLU A 14 14.49 -9.74 -8.90
C GLU A 14 14.91 -8.26 -8.75
N GLY A 15 15.01 -7.80 -7.50
CA GLY A 15 15.31 -6.39 -7.16
C GLY A 15 14.10 -5.49 -6.87
N GLU A 16 12.86 -5.95 -7.13
CA GLU A 16 11.66 -5.18 -6.77
C GLU A 16 11.23 -5.46 -5.31
N LYS A 17 11.11 -4.39 -4.51
CA LYS A 17 10.49 -4.46 -3.17
C LYS A 17 8.97 -4.36 -3.29
N LYS A 18 8.26 -5.15 -2.48
CA LYS A 18 6.80 -5.08 -2.37
C LYS A 18 6.32 -3.69 -1.97
N ILE A 19 6.95 -3.10 -0.96
CA ILE A 19 6.67 -1.76 -0.48
C ILE A 19 7.91 -0.90 -0.68
N LYS A 20 7.73 0.24 -1.35
CA LYS A 20 8.76 1.27 -1.50
C LYS A 20 8.23 2.57 -0.91
N ALA A 21 8.83 3.01 0.19
CA ALA A 21 8.46 4.25 0.88
C ALA A 21 9.65 5.24 0.83
N PRO A 22 9.86 5.93 -0.30
CA PRO A 22 10.92 6.94 -0.41
C PRO A 22 10.59 8.19 0.41
N ASP A 23 9.30 8.52 0.54
CA ASP A 23 8.81 9.69 1.26
C ASP A 23 7.96 9.26 2.45
N ALA A 24 8.03 10.02 3.56
CA ALA A 24 7.26 9.73 4.77
C ALA A 24 5.73 9.88 4.60
N CYS A 25 5.29 10.47 3.49
CA CYS A 25 3.88 10.73 3.18
C CYS A 25 3.35 9.95 1.98
N LEU A 26 4.23 9.27 1.22
CA LEU A 26 3.86 8.54 0.02
C LEU A 26 4.66 7.24 -0.08
N PHE A 27 3.95 6.14 -0.18
CA PHE A 27 4.55 4.85 -0.45
C PHE A 27 3.86 4.12 -1.58
N THR A 28 4.65 3.35 -2.31
CA THR A 28 4.23 2.55 -3.45
C THR A 28 4.18 1.09 -3.05
N SER A 29 3.02 0.47 -3.24
CA SER A 29 2.84 -0.97 -3.16
C SER A 29 2.87 -1.56 -4.58
N ASN A 30 3.85 -2.40 -4.85
CA ASN A 30 4.04 -3.04 -6.15
C ASN A 30 3.30 -4.38 -6.22
N LYS A 31 2.76 -4.70 -7.40
CA LYS A 31 2.05 -5.94 -7.68
C LYS A 31 0.83 -6.13 -6.76
N GLU A 32 0.13 -5.04 -6.53
CA GLU A 32 -1.06 -4.94 -5.67
C GLU A 32 -2.12 -4.10 -6.36
N ASP A 33 -3.35 -4.24 -5.91
CA ASP A 33 -4.52 -3.65 -6.53
C ASP A 33 -5.35 -2.79 -5.55
N HIS A 34 -6.58 -2.48 -5.96
CA HIS A 34 -7.53 -1.72 -5.17
C HIS A 34 -7.96 -2.44 -3.89
N ALA A 35 -7.93 -3.78 -3.84
CA ALA A 35 -8.36 -4.52 -2.67
C ALA A 35 -7.43 -4.23 -1.49
N LEU A 36 -6.12 -4.41 -1.68
CA LEU A 36 -5.16 -4.09 -0.63
C LEU A 36 -5.12 -2.58 -0.33
N GLY A 37 -5.18 -1.74 -1.36
CA GLY A 37 -5.21 -0.28 -1.20
C GLY A 37 -6.35 0.20 -0.31
N ASN A 38 -7.56 -0.29 -0.58
CA ASN A 38 -8.75 0.09 0.19
C ASN A 38 -8.73 -0.45 1.62
N ILE A 39 -8.23 -1.68 1.82
CA ILE A 39 -8.07 -2.25 3.17
C ILE A 39 -7.11 -1.40 3.99
N ILE A 40 -5.93 -1.07 3.45
CA ILE A 40 -4.92 -0.27 4.16
C ILE A 40 -5.46 1.12 4.44
N ARG A 41 -6.07 1.79 3.46
CA ARG A 41 -6.72 3.10 3.66
C ARG A 41 -7.73 3.04 4.79
N SER A 42 -8.60 2.03 4.79
CA SER A 42 -9.64 1.89 5.82
C SER A 42 -9.06 1.67 7.22
N GLN A 43 -7.94 0.96 7.35
CA GLN A 43 -7.28 0.79 8.66
C GLN A 43 -6.57 2.07 9.11
N LEU A 44 -5.90 2.76 8.20
CA LEU A 44 -5.20 4.01 8.52
C LEU A 44 -6.18 5.09 8.99
N LEU A 45 -7.36 5.18 8.40
CA LEU A 45 -8.41 6.13 8.82
C LEU A 45 -9.01 5.85 10.19
N LYS A 46 -8.86 4.64 10.75
CA LYS A 46 -9.31 4.35 12.13
C LYS A 46 -8.38 4.93 13.18
N ALA A 47 -7.16 5.26 12.81
CA ALA A 47 -6.15 5.71 13.75
C ALA A 47 -6.29 7.23 13.98
N PRO A 48 -6.48 7.71 15.22
CA PRO A 48 -6.75 9.13 15.49
C PRO A 48 -5.59 10.06 15.13
N GLN A 49 -4.36 9.54 15.06
CA GLN A 49 -3.16 10.28 14.63
C GLN A 49 -3.04 10.50 13.12
N VAL A 50 -3.93 9.91 12.32
CA VAL A 50 -3.94 10.08 10.86
C VAL A 50 -4.90 11.20 10.49
N LEU A 51 -4.36 12.25 9.88
CA LEU A 51 -5.17 13.39 9.43
C LEU A 51 -5.87 13.08 8.11
N PHE A 52 -5.17 12.36 7.22
CA PHE A 52 -5.68 12.02 5.90
C PHE A 52 -4.99 10.77 5.35
N ALA A 53 -5.76 9.85 4.77
CA ALA A 53 -5.25 8.69 4.05
C ALA A 53 -6.03 8.48 2.75
N ASP A 54 -5.31 8.33 1.65
CA ASP A 54 -5.88 8.05 0.33
C ASP A 54 -5.03 7.05 -0.44
N TYR A 55 -5.61 6.41 -1.46
CA TYR A 55 -4.87 5.55 -2.36
C TYR A 55 -5.28 5.77 -3.82
N LYS A 56 -4.32 5.57 -4.73
CA LYS A 56 -4.51 5.73 -6.17
C LYS A 56 -3.82 4.61 -6.92
N VAL A 57 -4.50 4.07 -7.92
CA VAL A 57 -3.90 3.24 -8.97
C VAL A 57 -3.71 4.13 -10.19
N PRO A 58 -2.47 4.48 -10.58
CA PRO A 58 -2.22 5.48 -11.62
C PRO A 58 -2.60 4.99 -13.02
N HIS A 59 -2.54 3.67 -13.25
CA HIS A 59 -2.84 3.08 -14.55
C HIS A 59 -3.38 1.64 -14.38
N ALA A 60 -4.50 1.31 -15.02
CA ALA A 60 -5.16 0.00 -14.86
C ALA A 60 -4.30 -1.20 -15.28
N LEU A 61 -3.47 -1.05 -16.32
CA LEU A 61 -2.55 -2.12 -16.75
C LEU A 61 -1.34 -2.31 -15.84
N GLN A 62 -1.08 -1.39 -14.89
CA GLN A 62 0.04 -1.49 -13.97
C GLN A 62 -0.48 -1.78 -12.57
N HIS A 63 -0.08 -2.92 -12.02
CA HIS A 63 -0.46 -3.32 -10.66
C HIS A 63 0.43 -2.59 -9.66
N LYS A 64 0.14 -1.31 -9.46
CA LYS A 64 0.84 -0.43 -8.53
C LYS A 64 -0.19 0.42 -7.81
N THR A 65 -0.17 0.33 -6.49
CA THR A 65 -1.04 1.12 -5.62
C THR A 65 -0.20 2.13 -4.87
N LEU A 66 -0.47 3.41 -5.11
CA LEU A 66 0.15 4.53 -4.39
C LEU A 66 -0.73 4.87 -3.20
N ILE A 67 -0.14 4.94 -2.01
CA ILE A 67 -0.87 5.29 -0.79
C ILE A 67 -0.28 6.60 -0.25
N HIS A 68 -1.15 7.60 -0.13
CA HIS A 68 -0.84 8.91 0.43
C HIS A 68 -1.30 8.96 1.89
N LEU A 69 -0.43 9.40 2.77
CA LEU A 69 -0.72 9.60 4.19
C LEU A 69 -0.25 11.00 4.61
N LEU A 70 -1.14 11.79 5.20
CA LEU A 70 -0.77 13.02 5.90
C LEU A 70 -0.91 12.79 7.41
N ARG A 71 0.17 13.06 8.13
CA ARG A 71 0.24 12.96 9.59
C ARG A 71 1.32 13.89 10.14
N GLU A 72 1.25 14.11 11.44
CA GLU A 72 2.32 14.76 12.20
C GLU A 72 3.50 13.76 12.39
N LEU A 73 4.71 14.28 12.21
CA LEU A 73 5.98 13.56 11.99
C LEU A 73 6.24 12.39 12.97
N ALA A 74 6.03 11.14 12.54
CA ALA A 74 6.74 9.97 13.08
C ALA A 74 6.76 8.83 12.05
N LEU A 75 7.66 7.86 12.22
CA LEU A 75 7.96 6.76 11.29
C LEU A 75 6.70 6.14 10.66
N LEU A 76 6.56 6.28 9.33
CA LEU A 76 5.46 5.73 8.53
C LEU A 76 5.49 4.20 8.51
N GLU A 77 6.67 3.62 8.31
CA GLU A 77 6.84 2.17 8.10
C GLU A 77 6.37 1.35 9.30
N GLU A 78 6.71 1.76 10.52
CA GLU A 78 6.27 1.08 11.74
C GLU A 78 4.76 1.10 11.88
N ARG A 79 4.10 2.21 11.53
CA ARG A 79 2.64 2.31 11.65
C ARG A 79 1.94 1.47 10.59
N VAL A 80 2.45 1.42 9.36
CA VAL A 80 1.92 0.52 8.34
C VAL A 80 2.05 -0.94 8.79
N ARG A 81 3.18 -1.31 9.39
CA ARG A 81 3.37 -2.65 9.98
C ARG A 81 2.38 -2.92 11.10
N LEU A 82 2.16 -1.97 12.01
CA LEU A 82 1.17 -2.10 13.08
C LEU A 82 -0.25 -2.23 12.52
N ALA A 83 -0.64 -1.41 11.54
CA ALA A 83 -1.96 -1.49 10.93
C ALA A 83 -2.20 -2.84 10.22
N ILE A 84 -1.16 -3.41 9.61
CA ILE A 84 -1.21 -4.76 9.05
C ILE A 84 -1.39 -5.80 10.16
N LYS A 85 -0.63 -5.67 11.26
CA LYS A 85 -0.69 -6.58 12.40
C LYS A 85 -2.05 -6.55 13.08
N ASP A 86 -2.60 -5.37 13.36
CA ASP A 86 -3.93 -5.19 13.96
C ASP A 86 -5.03 -5.84 13.11
N LYS A 87 -4.88 -5.82 11.77
CA LYS A 87 -5.83 -6.49 10.88
C LYS A 87 -5.65 -8.01 10.83
N GLN A 88 -4.43 -8.51 11.02
CA GLN A 88 -4.17 -9.95 11.12
C GLN A 88 -4.69 -10.53 12.45
N GLU A 89 -4.58 -9.77 13.54
CA GLU A 89 -5.01 -10.20 14.88
C GLU A 89 -6.52 -10.04 15.11
N GLY A 90 -7.20 -9.11 14.43
CA GLY A 90 -8.65 -8.92 14.51
C GLY A 90 -9.51 -9.88 13.68
N ILE A 91 -9.00 -11.08 13.35
CA ILE A 91 -9.72 -12.17 12.68
C ILE A 91 -9.82 -13.33 13.68
N GLU A 92 -10.59 -13.12 14.74
CA GLU A 92 -11.19 -14.17 15.58
C GLU A 92 -12.71 -14.09 15.45
#